data_AF-A0A7R8VHL6-F1
#
_entry.id   AF-A0A7R8VHL6-F1
#
_cell.length_a   1.000
_cell.length_b   1.000
_cell.length_c   1.000
_cell.angle_alpha   90.00
_cell.angle_beta   90.00
_cell.angle_gamma   90.00
#
_symmetry.space_group_name_H-M   'P 1'
#
loop_
_entity.id
_entity.type
_entity.pdbx_description
1 polymer ?
#
loop_
_entity_poly.entity_id
_entity_poly.type
_entity_poly.pdbx_seq_one_letter_code
_entity_poly.pdbx_strand_id
1 'polypeptide(L)'
;MLRVGCVSENLAPADLKKLRNKQRKARRKAELEKQQAAQAQEKREQHNKSRQQGDAEPDAPQQDELVPEKLARIEDPLEHAIKFLQPLQTLAAHRIETHLMAFQIYYRKQKPLLMLQSIKRAHRLDPSHSELHPCLVIFLQSLSRWKGTLDHPVAMVISQEMEPITKDRSAHQLNKQFLGNLSHLLDARFEAARMMHHLDSSTQQEAITLATSLNKDIGNITLKTCVKVLQALRNGEFGHCPAAVQDYQVRCHARFPYAQAFRPTSPLCDNNHITDSN
;
A
#
# COMPACT_ATOMS: atom_id res chain seq x y z
N MET A 1 -5.88 -23.37 -59.45
CA MET A 1 -4.95 -23.84 -60.49
C MET A 1 -3.87 -22.79 -60.66
N LEU A 2 -2.60 -23.16 -60.51
CA LEU A 2 -1.45 -22.27 -60.62
C LEU A 2 -1.34 -21.65 -62.02
N ARG A 3 -0.91 -20.38 -62.13
CA ARG A 3 0.44 -20.00 -62.60
C ARG A 3 0.57 -18.49 -62.77
N VAL A 4 1.62 -17.96 -62.13
CA VAL A 4 2.28 -16.69 -62.45
C VAL A 4 2.78 -16.75 -63.90
N GLY A 5 2.44 -15.74 -64.70
CA GLY A 5 3.00 -15.49 -66.02
C GLY A 5 3.57 -14.08 -66.07
N CYS A 6 4.87 -13.97 -65.85
CA CYS A 6 5.66 -12.76 -66.08
C CYS A 6 5.73 -12.50 -67.59
N VAL A 7 5.31 -11.32 -68.06
CA VAL A 7 5.74 -10.79 -69.36
C VAL A 7 5.89 -9.27 -69.23
N SER A 8 7.08 -8.85 -68.80
CA SER A 8 7.63 -7.58 -69.24
C SER A 8 8.26 -7.82 -70.59
N GLU A 9 7.69 -7.30 -71.68
CA GLU A 9 8.45 -7.01 -72.91
C GLU A 9 7.57 -6.25 -73.91
N ASN A 10 7.90 -4.98 -74.13
CA ASN A 10 8.04 -4.33 -75.44
C ASN A 10 8.20 -2.80 -75.27
N LEU A 11 9.38 -2.36 -74.80
CA LEU A 11 9.81 -0.95 -74.89
C LEU A 11 11.30 -0.92 -75.25
N ALA A 12 11.65 -0.15 -76.28
CA ALA A 12 12.99 -0.06 -76.83
C ALA A 12 14.03 0.35 -75.77
N PRO A 13 15.28 -0.15 -75.84
CA PRO A 13 16.31 0.02 -74.81
C PRO A 13 16.66 1.49 -74.49
N ALA A 14 16.36 2.42 -75.41
CA ALA A 14 16.54 3.86 -75.19
C ALA A 14 15.51 4.48 -74.22
N ASP A 15 14.29 3.94 -74.15
CA ASP A 15 13.20 4.50 -73.33
C ASP A 15 13.20 3.99 -71.89
N LEU A 16 13.65 2.75 -71.67
CA LEU A 16 13.89 2.21 -70.32
C LEU A 16 15.00 2.99 -69.57
N LYS A 17 16.04 3.43 -70.29
CA LYS A 17 17.13 4.25 -69.71
C LYS A 17 16.66 5.66 -69.37
N LYS A 18 15.81 6.28 -70.20
CA LYS A 18 15.19 7.59 -69.92
C LYS A 18 14.24 7.53 -68.72
N LEU A 19 13.44 6.46 -68.60
CA LEU A 19 12.52 6.27 -67.48
C LEU A 19 13.25 6.08 -66.14
N ARG A 20 14.30 5.24 -66.11
CA ARG A 20 15.15 5.06 -64.91
C ARG A 20 15.85 6.35 -64.49
N ASN A 21 16.35 7.14 -65.44
CA ASN A 21 16.99 8.43 -65.14
C ASN A 21 15.99 9.47 -64.61
N LYS A 22 14.75 9.49 -65.14
CA LYS A 22 13.67 10.37 -64.66
C LYS A 22 13.22 10.00 -63.24
N GLN A 23 13.06 8.71 -62.94
CA GLN A 23 12.74 8.23 -61.59
C GLN A 23 13.86 8.49 -60.58
N ARG A 24 15.14 8.34 -60.98
CA ARG A 24 16.29 8.61 -60.10
C ARG A 24 16.43 10.11 -59.77
N LYS A 25 16.12 11.00 -60.72
CA LYS A 25 16.12 12.45 -60.49
C LYS A 25 14.96 12.88 -59.59
N ALA A 26 13.77 12.30 -59.75
CA ALA A 26 12.62 12.56 -58.89
C ALA A 26 12.85 12.08 -57.44
N ARG A 27 13.43 10.89 -57.24
CA ARG A 27 13.76 10.38 -55.90
C ARG A 27 14.81 11.24 -55.20
N ARG A 28 15.88 11.64 -55.89
CA ARG A 28 16.89 12.54 -55.31
C ARG A 28 16.33 13.90 -54.91
N LYS A 29 15.40 14.46 -55.71
CA LYS A 29 14.75 15.73 -55.36
C LYS A 29 13.86 15.58 -54.11
N ALA A 30 13.09 14.50 -54.02
CA ALA A 30 12.25 14.22 -52.86
C ALA A 30 13.05 13.92 -51.57
N GLU A 31 14.20 13.25 -51.67
CA GLU A 31 15.10 13.03 -50.53
C GLU A 31 15.74 14.33 -50.04
N LEU A 32 16.17 15.21 -50.95
CA LEU A 32 16.77 16.50 -50.57
C LEU A 32 15.75 17.40 -49.86
N GLU A 33 14.50 17.42 -50.34
CA GLU A 33 13.42 18.22 -49.76
C GLU A 33 12.99 17.68 -48.38
N LYS A 34 12.96 16.36 -48.20
CA LYS A 34 12.75 15.73 -46.88
C LYS A 34 13.89 16.03 -45.90
N GLN A 35 15.15 16.01 -46.35
CA GLN A 35 16.30 16.34 -45.50
C GLN A 35 16.30 17.83 -45.08
N GLN A 36 15.93 18.75 -45.98
CA GLN A 36 15.82 20.16 -45.64
C GLN A 36 14.66 20.44 -44.67
N ALA A 37 13.51 19.76 -44.83
CA ALA A 37 12.40 19.87 -43.90
C ALA A 37 12.76 19.33 -42.50
N ALA A 38 13.47 18.20 -42.42
CA ALA A 38 13.94 17.63 -41.16
C ALA A 38 14.93 18.56 -40.43
N GLN A 39 15.90 19.14 -41.15
CA GLN A 39 16.84 20.10 -40.57
C GLN A 39 16.17 21.41 -40.11
N ALA A 40 15.15 21.88 -40.83
CA ALA A 40 14.37 23.05 -40.41
C ALA A 40 13.54 22.78 -39.15
N GLN A 41 13.05 21.54 -38.99
CA GLN A 41 12.31 21.13 -37.80
C GLN A 41 13.23 20.94 -36.59
N GLU A 42 14.39 20.29 -36.75
CA GLU A 42 15.39 20.18 -35.68
C GLU A 42 15.88 21.54 -35.19
N LYS A 43 16.11 22.51 -36.10
CA LYS A 43 16.49 23.88 -35.72
C LYS A 43 15.37 24.60 -34.95
N ARG A 44 14.10 24.38 -35.31
CA ARG A 44 12.95 24.93 -34.57
C ARG A 44 12.81 24.29 -33.19
N GLU A 45 13.02 22.98 -33.07
CA GLU A 45 12.96 22.26 -31.80
C GLU A 45 14.11 22.63 -30.86
N GLN A 46 15.34 22.82 -31.38
CA GLN A 46 16.48 23.32 -30.60
C GLN A 46 16.25 24.76 -30.13
N HIS A 47 15.73 25.64 -30.99
CA HIS A 47 15.41 27.01 -30.60
C HIS A 47 14.30 27.05 -29.53
N ASN A 48 13.29 26.17 -29.61
CA ASN A 48 12.24 26.09 -28.61
C ASN A 48 12.74 25.52 -27.27
N LYS A 49 13.63 24.53 -27.28
CA LYS A 49 14.29 24.00 -26.07
C LYS A 49 15.19 25.03 -25.40
N SER A 50 15.96 25.80 -26.17
CA SER A 50 16.83 26.86 -25.62
C SER A 50 16.05 27.98 -24.92
N ARG A 51 14.82 28.25 -25.37
CA ARG A 51 13.94 29.29 -24.82
C ARG A 51 13.22 28.84 -23.54
N GLN A 52 13.04 27.54 -23.33
CA GLN A 52 12.50 26.98 -22.08
C GLN A 52 13.54 26.82 -20.97
N GLN A 53 14.84 26.87 -21.29
CA GLN A 53 15.93 26.77 -20.30
C GLN A 53 16.39 28.12 -19.72
N GLY A 54 15.84 29.25 -20.20
CA GLY A 54 16.34 30.58 -19.85
C GLY A 54 15.92 31.13 -18.49
N ASP A 55 14.97 30.50 -17.78
CA ASP A 55 14.39 31.09 -16.55
C ASP A 55 13.94 30.06 -15.50
N ALA A 56 14.43 28.82 -15.61
CA ALA A 56 14.17 27.77 -14.62
C ALA A 56 15.50 27.26 -14.07
N GLU A 57 15.67 27.42 -12.77
CA GLU A 57 16.75 26.83 -11.97
C GLU A 57 16.86 25.33 -12.30
N PRO A 58 18.00 24.84 -12.84
CA PRO A 58 18.04 23.59 -13.61
C PRO A 58 18.01 22.31 -12.77
N ASP A 59 17.71 22.40 -11.46
CA ASP A 59 17.79 21.25 -10.54
C ASP A 59 16.64 21.18 -9.52
N ALA A 60 15.59 22.00 -9.67
CA ALA A 60 14.35 21.76 -8.96
C ALA A 60 13.60 20.64 -9.70
N PRO A 61 13.38 19.45 -9.08
CA PRO A 61 12.58 18.41 -9.73
C PRO A 61 11.22 19.01 -10.10
N GLN A 62 10.78 18.82 -11.35
CA GLN A 62 9.43 19.18 -11.78
C GLN A 62 8.45 18.53 -10.80
N GLN A 63 7.90 19.35 -9.90
CA GLN A 63 6.88 18.89 -8.97
C GLN A 63 5.62 18.70 -9.81
N ASP A 64 5.23 17.45 -10.02
CA ASP A 64 3.93 17.15 -10.58
C ASP A 64 2.87 17.91 -9.77
N GLU A 65 2.01 18.64 -10.47
CA GLU A 65 0.96 19.42 -9.86
C GLU A 65 0.11 18.53 -8.93
N LEU A 66 0.00 18.91 -7.66
CA LEU A 66 -0.71 18.15 -6.62
C LEU A 66 -2.22 18.23 -6.84
N VAL A 67 -2.71 17.48 -7.82
CA VAL A 67 -4.14 17.38 -8.14
C VAL A 67 -4.79 16.35 -7.21
N PRO A 68 -5.73 16.75 -6.32
CA PRO A 68 -6.36 15.85 -5.35
C PRO A 68 -6.98 14.60 -5.97
N GLU A 69 -7.64 14.74 -7.13
CA GLU A 69 -8.27 13.62 -7.84
C GLU A 69 -7.25 12.59 -8.34
N LYS A 70 -6.09 13.06 -8.81
CA LYS A 70 -5.01 12.18 -9.27
C LYS A 70 -4.36 11.43 -8.10
N LEU A 71 -4.20 12.10 -6.96
CA LEU A 71 -3.64 11.50 -5.74
C LEU A 71 -4.61 10.50 -5.09
N ALA A 72 -5.92 10.75 -5.16
CA ALA A 72 -6.94 9.86 -4.60
C ALA A 72 -7.17 8.60 -5.46
N ARG A 73 -6.87 8.64 -6.77
CA ARG A 73 -7.15 7.56 -7.74
C ARG A 73 -5.89 7.05 -8.42
N ILE A 74 -4.88 6.73 -7.62
CA ILE A 74 -3.64 6.11 -8.10
C ILE A 74 -3.91 4.66 -8.53
N GLU A 75 -3.36 4.24 -9.67
CA GLU A 75 -3.53 2.88 -10.21
C GLU A 75 -2.96 1.79 -9.30
N ASP A 76 -1.71 1.96 -8.83
CA ASP A 76 -1.07 1.05 -7.88
C ASP A 76 -0.71 1.76 -6.57
N PRO A 77 -1.65 1.84 -5.61
CA PRO A 77 -1.41 2.53 -4.35
C PRO A 77 -0.33 1.86 -3.50
N LEU A 78 -0.10 0.54 -3.65
CA LEU A 78 0.89 -0.18 -2.85
C LEU A 78 2.32 0.06 -3.35
N GLU A 79 2.54 0.15 -4.66
CA GLU A 79 3.85 0.58 -5.20
C GLU A 79 4.17 2.02 -4.81
N HIS A 80 3.17 2.91 -4.81
CA HIS A 80 3.37 4.27 -4.34
C HIS A 80 3.68 4.32 -2.84
N ALA A 81 3.02 3.52 -2.01
CA ALA A 81 3.35 3.40 -0.59
C ALA A 81 4.79 2.93 -0.36
N ILE A 82 5.34 2.06 -1.22
CA ILE A 82 6.74 1.62 -1.14
C ILE A 82 7.71 2.77 -1.36
N LYS A 83 7.39 3.72 -2.26
CA LYS A 83 8.24 4.91 -2.48
C LYS A 83 8.38 5.75 -1.21
N PHE A 84 7.34 5.83 -0.38
CA PHE A 84 7.42 6.48 0.95
C PHE A 84 8.09 5.60 2.01
N LEU A 85 7.93 4.29 1.91
CA LEU A 85 8.52 3.34 2.84
C LEU A 85 10.06 3.28 2.71
N GLN A 86 10.60 3.37 1.50
CA GLN A 86 12.03 3.23 1.22
C GLN A 86 12.90 4.22 2.00
N PRO A 87 12.64 5.54 2.00
CA PRO A 87 13.37 6.48 2.85
C PRO A 87 13.31 6.13 4.32
N LEU A 88 12.16 5.67 4.83
CA LEU A 88 12.02 5.26 6.23
C LEU A 88 12.86 4.02 6.54
N GLN A 89 12.92 3.04 5.65
CA GLN A 89 13.76 1.86 5.82
C GLN A 89 15.25 2.18 5.82
N THR A 90 15.67 3.24 5.10
CA THR A 90 17.07 3.68 5.04
C THR A 90 17.44 4.57 6.23
N LEU A 91 16.60 5.55 6.54
CA LEU A 91 16.93 6.64 7.48
C LEU A 91 16.33 6.44 8.87
N ALA A 92 15.22 5.72 8.98
CA ALA A 92 14.46 5.48 10.20
C ALA A 92 14.34 3.97 10.53
N ALA A 93 15.37 3.19 10.18
CA ALA A 93 15.42 1.74 10.44
C ALA A 93 15.39 1.36 11.93
N HIS A 94 15.69 2.31 12.82
CA HIS A 94 15.67 2.13 14.27
C HIS A 94 14.25 2.29 14.88
N ARG A 95 13.27 2.74 14.10
CA ARG A 95 11.86 2.86 14.51
C ARG A 95 11.13 1.57 14.18
N ILE A 96 10.41 1.01 15.16
CA ILE A 96 9.67 -0.23 14.94
C ILE A 96 8.52 -0.04 13.96
N GLU A 97 7.89 1.12 13.99
CA GLU A 97 6.76 1.50 13.14
C GLU A 97 7.12 1.40 11.64
N THR A 98 8.36 1.73 11.28
CA THR A 98 8.89 1.55 9.92
C THR A 98 8.70 0.12 9.44
N HIS A 99 9.05 -0.86 10.27
CA HIS A 99 8.99 -2.28 9.91
C HIS A 99 7.57 -2.83 10.02
N LEU A 100 6.76 -2.33 10.95
CA LEU A 100 5.33 -2.69 11.03
C LEU A 100 4.57 -2.22 9.78
N MET A 101 4.83 -1.00 9.32
CA MET A 101 4.26 -0.48 8.06
C MET A 101 4.76 -1.28 6.86
N ALA A 102 6.06 -1.61 6.82
CA ALA A 102 6.62 -2.49 5.78
C ALA A 102 5.89 -3.83 5.71
N PHE A 103 5.68 -4.47 6.86
CA PHE A 103 4.93 -5.71 6.94
C PHE A 103 3.52 -5.57 6.35
N GLN A 104 2.78 -4.52 6.73
CA GLN A 104 1.41 -4.29 6.25
C GLN A 104 1.32 -4.11 4.74
N ILE A 105 2.30 -3.43 4.14
CA ILE A 105 2.39 -3.26 2.68
C ILE A 105 2.71 -4.59 2.00
N TYR A 106 3.75 -5.29 2.47
CA TYR A 106 4.19 -6.55 1.86
C TYR A 106 3.20 -7.70 2.07
N TYR A 107 2.43 -7.68 3.15
CA TYR A 107 1.29 -8.56 3.35
C TYR A 107 0.25 -8.39 2.25
N ARG A 108 -0.18 -7.16 1.96
CA ARG A 108 -1.14 -6.88 0.89
C ARG A 108 -0.59 -7.23 -0.50
N LYS A 109 0.71 -7.06 -0.72
CA LYS A 109 1.41 -7.48 -1.95
C LYS A 109 1.76 -8.97 -2.02
N GLN A 110 1.47 -9.75 -0.99
CA GLN A 110 1.77 -11.19 -0.91
C GLN A 110 3.27 -11.50 -1.14
N LYS A 111 4.16 -10.76 -0.46
CA LYS A 111 5.63 -10.93 -0.57
C LYS A 111 6.22 -11.57 0.70
N PRO A 112 6.25 -12.92 0.81
CA PRO A 112 6.54 -13.61 2.07
C PRO A 112 7.93 -13.32 2.65
N LEU A 113 8.97 -13.25 1.83
CA LEU A 113 10.33 -12.95 2.31
C LEU A 113 10.49 -11.51 2.81
N LEU A 114 9.78 -10.56 2.22
CA LEU A 114 9.78 -9.17 2.67
C LEU A 114 8.97 -8.98 3.95
N MET A 115 7.89 -9.76 4.11
CA MET A 115 7.17 -9.86 5.38
C MET A 115 8.07 -10.42 6.48
N LEU A 116 8.76 -11.53 6.21
CA LEU A 116 9.74 -12.13 7.14
C LEU A 116 10.84 -11.13 7.51
N GLN A 117 11.42 -10.44 6.54
CA GLN A 117 12.44 -9.41 6.78
C GLN A 117 11.91 -8.32 7.72
N SER A 118 10.68 -7.85 7.48
CA SER A 118 10.02 -6.83 8.29
C SER A 118 9.81 -7.30 9.73
N ILE A 119 9.32 -8.54 9.91
CA ILE A 119 9.17 -9.18 11.22
C ILE A 119 10.51 -9.28 11.94
N LYS A 120 11.56 -9.80 11.28
CA LYS A 120 12.88 -9.97 11.90
C LYS A 120 13.47 -8.63 12.37
N ARG A 121 13.31 -7.57 11.58
CA ARG A 121 13.78 -6.23 11.93
C ARG A 121 12.98 -5.64 13.10
N ALA A 122 11.66 -5.74 13.09
CA ALA A 122 10.82 -5.31 14.20
C ALA A 122 11.12 -6.09 15.49
N HIS A 123 11.23 -7.42 15.40
CA HIS A 123 11.54 -8.30 16.52
C HIS A 123 12.93 -8.01 17.11
N ARG A 124 13.91 -7.59 16.30
CA ARG A 124 15.23 -7.17 16.81
C ARG A 124 15.14 -5.90 17.66
N LEU A 125 14.21 -5.00 17.35
CA LEU A 125 14.06 -3.73 18.06
C LEU A 125 13.28 -3.92 19.36
N ASP A 126 12.12 -4.58 19.29
CA ASP A 126 11.28 -4.86 20.45
C ASP A 126 10.44 -6.14 20.22
N PRO A 127 10.87 -7.30 20.74
CA PRO A 127 10.12 -8.56 20.68
C PRO A 127 8.76 -8.53 21.37
N SER A 128 8.57 -7.64 22.36
CA SER A 128 7.36 -7.59 23.19
C SER A 128 6.36 -6.51 22.72
N HIS A 129 6.68 -5.82 21.62
CA HIS A 129 5.84 -4.76 21.09
C HIS A 129 4.45 -5.27 20.70
N SER A 130 3.39 -4.63 21.22
CA SER A 130 2.03 -5.13 21.02
C SER A 130 1.62 -5.18 19.55
N GLU A 131 1.99 -4.20 18.74
CA GLU A 131 1.65 -4.17 17.31
C GLU A 131 2.48 -5.13 16.43
N LEU A 132 3.59 -5.67 16.96
CA LEU A 132 4.35 -6.73 16.27
C LEU A 132 3.62 -8.07 16.34
N HIS A 133 2.92 -8.34 17.46
CA HIS A 133 2.23 -9.60 17.69
C HIS A 133 1.22 -9.97 16.59
N PRO A 134 0.31 -9.07 16.16
CA PRO A 134 -0.56 -9.32 15.01
C PRO A 134 0.20 -9.69 13.74
N CYS A 135 1.35 -9.06 13.48
CA CYS A 135 2.15 -9.36 12.29
C CYS A 135 2.65 -10.81 12.32
N LEU A 136 3.08 -11.31 13.49
CA LEU A 136 3.49 -12.69 13.68
C LEU A 136 2.34 -13.67 13.46
N VAL A 137 1.18 -13.40 14.07
CA VAL A 137 -0.03 -14.24 13.95
C VAL A 137 -0.49 -14.32 12.49
N ILE A 138 -0.63 -13.16 11.84
CA ILE A 138 -1.05 -13.07 10.43
C ILE A 138 -0.06 -13.78 9.52
N PHE A 139 1.25 -13.65 9.77
CA PHE A 139 2.25 -14.33 8.96
C PHE A 139 2.15 -15.85 9.11
N LEU A 140 2.03 -16.37 10.33
CA LEU A 140 1.84 -17.80 10.57
C LEU A 140 0.58 -18.35 9.88
N GLN A 141 -0.54 -17.63 9.94
CA GLN A 141 -1.76 -18.01 9.23
C GLN A 141 -1.62 -17.91 7.71
N SER A 142 -0.79 -17.00 7.21
CA SER A 142 -0.49 -16.90 5.78
C SER A 142 0.37 -18.07 5.32
N LEU A 143 1.35 -18.50 6.12
CA LEU A 143 2.19 -19.66 5.83
C LEU A 143 1.41 -20.96 5.75
N SER A 144 0.41 -21.16 6.62
CA SER A 144 -0.47 -22.33 6.52
C SER A 144 -1.31 -22.31 5.25
N ARG A 145 -1.73 -21.13 4.76
CA ARG A 145 -2.43 -20.98 3.48
C ARG A 145 -1.55 -21.20 2.26
N TRP A 146 -0.28 -20.80 2.32
CA TRP A 146 0.69 -21.00 1.22
C TRP A 146 1.39 -22.36 1.27
N LYS A 147 0.95 -23.26 2.14
CA LYS A 147 1.54 -24.59 2.25
C LYS A 147 1.42 -25.31 0.91
N GLY A 148 2.56 -25.70 0.34
CA GLY A 148 2.64 -26.38 -0.96
C GLY A 148 2.62 -25.44 -2.18
N THR A 149 2.48 -24.13 -2.01
CA THR A 149 2.55 -23.17 -3.14
C THR A 149 3.88 -22.41 -3.21
N LEU A 150 4.61 -22.33 -2.09
CA LEU A 150 5.93 -21.70 -2.05
C LEU A 150 7.01 -22.62 -2.63
N ASP A 151 7.95 -22.02 -3.36
CA ASP A 151 9.17 -22.70 -3.78
C ASP A 151 9.91 -23.27 -2.57
N HIS A 152 10.46 -24.47 -2.73
CA HIS A 152 11.13 -25.18 -1.64
C HIS A 152 12.22 -24.36 -0.92
N PRO A 153 13.12 -23.64 -1.62
CA PRO A 153 14.12 -22.79 -0.95
C PRO A 153 13.49 -21.68 -0.11
N VAL A 154 12.39 -21.09 -0.59
CA VAL A 154 11.68 -20.01 0.12
C VAL A 154 11.04 -20.57 1.39
N ALA A 155 10.35 -21.70 1.30
CA ALA A 155 9.72 -22.37 2.45
C ALA A 155 10.74 -22.81 3.51
N MET A 156 11.91 -23.29 3.08
CA MET A 156 13.01 -23.69 3.96
C MET A 156 13.57 -22.49 4.73
N VAL A 157 13.90 -21.39 4.02
CA VAL A 157 14.41 -20.16 4.67
C VAL A 157 13.41 -19.61 5.67
N ILE A 158 12.11 -19.56 5.31
CA ILE A 158 11.09 -19.05 6.23
C ILE A 158 10.99 -19.92 7.49
N SER A 159 10.97 -21.25 7.33
CA SER A 159 10.88 -22.17 8.47
C SER A 159 12.06 -21.99 9.41
N GLN A 160 13.29 -21.98 8.87
CA GLN A 160 14.52 -21.82 9.65
C GLN A 160 14.57 -20.48 10.40
N GLU A 161 14.14 -19.40 9.76
CA GLU A 161 14.23 -18.06 10.32
C GLU A 161 13.09 -17.71 11.28
N MET A 162 11.95 -18.39 11.17
CA MET A 162 10.82 -18.22 12.08
C MET A 162 10.93 -19.06 13.34
N GLU A 163 11.61 -20.22 13.31
CA GLU A 163 11.84 -21.10 14.46
C GLU A 163 12.28 -20.34 15.73
N PRO A 164 13.32 -19.48 15.72
CA PRO A 164 13.77 -18.81 16.94
C PRO A 164 12.74 -17.80 17.50
N ILE A 165 11.84 -17.31 16.64
CA ILE A 165 10.81 -16.33 16.99
C ILE A 165 9.57 -17.04 17.54
N THR A 166 9.10 -18.09 16.87
CA THR A 166 7.82 -18.75 17.19
C THR A 166 7.99 -19.96 18.08
N LYS A 167 9.17 -20.60 18.07
CA LYS A 167 9.49 -21.83 18.81
C LYS A 167 8.46 -22.93 18.54
N ASP A 168 8.20 -23.17 17.26
CA ASP A 168 7.21 -24.12 16.73
C ASP A 168 5.76 -23.91 17.18
N ARG A 169 5.44 -22.76 17.77
CA ARG A 169 4.06 -22.45 18.19
C ARG A 169 3.20 -22.13 16.98
N SER A 170 1.99 -22.66 17.00
CA SER A 170 0.93 -22.24 16.08
C SER A 170 0.48 -20.81 16.38
N ALA A 171 -0.20 -20.18 15.41
CA ALA A 171 -0.79 -18.85 15.57
C ALA A 171 -1.69 -18.74 16.82
N HIS A 172 -2.48 -19.79 17.09
CA HIS A 172 -3.35 -19.86 18.28
C HIS A 172 -2.56 -19.93 19.59
N GLN A 173 -1.52 -20.78 19.63
CA GLN A 173 -0.65 -20.92 20.80
C GLN A 173 0.11 -19.63 21.09
N LEU A 174 0.62 -18.97 20.03
CA LEU A 174 1.29 -17.68 20.13
C LEU A 174 0.36 -16.62 20.72
N ASN A 175 -0.88 -16.53 20.21
CA ASN A 175 -1.86 -15.56 20.69
C ASN A 175 -2.25 -15.78 22.16
N LYS A 176 -2.50 -17.03 22.54
CA LYS A 176 -2.82 -17.39 23.93
C LYS A 176 -1.68 -17.06 24.89
N GLN A 177 -0.43 -17.33 24.51
CA GLN A 177 0.73 -17.02 25.34
C GLN A 177 0.94 -15.51 25.47
N PHE A 178 0.83 -14.76 24.38
CA PHE A 178 0.97 -13.32 24.38
C PHE A 178 -0.05 -12.66 25.32
N LEU A 179 -1.33 -13.09 25.25
CA LEU A 179 -2.36 -12.65 26.17
C LEU A 179 -2.02 -13.03 27.63
N GLY A 180 -1.52 -14.23 27.89
CA GLY A 180 -1.13 -14.65 29.24
C GLY A 180 -0.05 -13.76 29.86
N ASN A 181 0.97 -13.41 29.07
CA ASN A 181 2.12 -12.62 29.55
C ASN A 181 1.80 -11.13 29.75
N LEU A 182 0.99 -10.55 28.87
CA LEU A 182 0.74 -9.11 28.81
C LEU A 182 -0.72 -8.72 29.05
N SER A 183 -1.50 -9.61 29.69
CA SER A 183 -2.93 -9.40 30.02
C SER A 183 -3.24 -8.15 30.84
N HIS A 184 -2.23 -7.59 31.51
CA HIS A 184 -2.34 -6.39 32.33
C HIS A 184 -2.25 -5.08 31.50
N LEU A 185 -1.87 -5.14 30.21
CA LEU A 185 -1.76 -3.97 29.34
C LEU A 185 -2.92 -3.93 28.35
N LEU A 186 -3.60 -2.79 28.24
CA LEU A 186 -4.74 -2.66 27.32
C LEU A 186 -4.34 -2.86 25.85
N ASP A 187 -3.22 -2.28 25.42
CA ASP A 187 -2.72 -2.43 24.03
C ASP A 187 -2.50 -3.90 23.68
N ALA A 188 -1.85 -4.68 24.56
CA ALA A 188 -1.62 -6.09 24.32
C ALA A 188 -2.93 -6.91 24.32
N ARG A 189 -3.86 -6.65 25.25
CA ARG A 189 -5.18 -7.29 25.25
C ARG A 189 -5.94 -7.04 23.95
N PHE A 190 -5.92 -5.79 23.48
CA PHE A 190 -6.56 -5.38 22.25
C PHE A 190 -5.99 -6.14 21.06
N GLU A 191 -4.66 -6.15 20.89
CA GLU A 191 -4.02 -6.85 19.77
C GLU A 191 -4.24 -8.37 19.84
N ALA A 192 -4.22 -8.95 21.03
CA ALA A 192 -4.52 -10.37 21.22
C ALA A 192 -5.99 -10.71 20.88
N ALA A 193 -6.92 -9.85 21.28
CA ALA A 193 -8.34 -10.02 21.01
C ALA A 193 -8.65 -9.90 19.50
N ARG A 194 -8.03 -8.94 18.79
CA ARG A 194 -8.15 -8.83 17.33
C ARG A 194 -7.71 -10.13 16.67
N MET A 195 -6.56 -10.65 17.09
CA MET A 195 -6.01 -11.89 16.55
C MET A 195 -6.83 -13.13 16.93
N MET A 196 -7.46 -13.13 18.10
CA MET A 196 -8.39 -14.19 18.52
C MET A 196 -9.56 -14.28 17.54
N HIS A 197 -10.24 -13.16 17.27
CA HIS A 197 -11.34 -13.12 16.32
C HIS A 197 -10.90 -13.38 14.87
N HIS A 198 -9.72 -12.89 14.49
CA HIS A 198 -9.16 -13.11 13.15
C HIS A 198 -8.86 -14.59 12.86
N LEU A 199 -8.40 -15.33 13.87
CA LEU A 199 -8.12 -16.76 13.75
C LEU A 199 -9.40 -17.60 13.81
N ASP A 200 -10.38 -17.20 14.63
CA ASP A 200 -11.65 -17.88 14.77
C ASP A 200 -12.79 -16.87 14.99
N SER A 201 -13.64 -16.69 13.99
CA SER A 201 -14.76 -15.75 14.04
C SER A 201 -15.78 -16.09 15.12
N SER A 202 -15.88 -17.35 15.58
CA SER A 202 -16.83 -17.75 16.62
C SER A 202 -16.50 -17.14 17.99
N THR A 203 -15.26 -16.70 18.19
CA THR A 203 -14.79 -16.06 19.44
C THR A 203 -15.13 -14.58 19.55
N GLN A 204 -15.95 -14.03 18.64
CA GLN A 204 -16.27 -12.61 18.53
C GLN A 204 -16.62 -11.95 19.86
N GLN A 205 -17.55 -12.54 20.62
CA GLN A 205 -18.04 -11.96 21.87
C GLN A 205 -16.96 -11.93 22.96
N GLU A 206 -16.13 -12.97 23.04
CA GLU A 206 -15.00 -13.05 23.96
C GLU A 206 -13.95 -11.99 23.60
N ALA A 207 -13.59 -11.89 22.31
CA ALA A 207 -12.64 -10.91 21.81
C ALA A 207 -13.09 -9.47 22.10
N ILE A 208 -14.36 -9.13 21.85
CA ILE A 208 -14.91 -7.81 22.16
C ILE A 208 -14.81 -7.51 23.67
N THR A 209 -15.16 -8.48 24.50
CA THR A 209 -15.09 -8.34 25.98
C THR A 209 -13.64 -8.09 26.44
N LEU A 210 -12.69 -8.82 25.86
CA LEU A 210 -11.26 -8.69 26.17
C LEU A 210 -10.70 -7.32 25.75
N ALA A 211 -11.03 -6.86 24.54
CA ALA A 211 -10.56 -5.61 23.96
C ALA A 211 -11.17 -4.37 24.63
N THR A 212 -12.41 -4.46 25.11
CA THR A 212 -13.17 -3.32 25.65
C THR A 212 -13.13 -3.23 27.18
N SER A 213 -12.41 -4.11 27.86
CA SER A 213 -12.28 -4.05 29.32
C SER A 213 -11.45 -2.84 29.74
N LEU A 214 -12.00 -2.00 30.63
CA LEU A 214 -11.35 -0.80 31.17
C LEU A 214 -11.23 -0.87 32.71
N ASN A 215 -11.13 -2.09 33.24
CA ASN A 215 -11.07 -2.36 34.68
C ASN A 215 -9.81 -1.74 35.32
N LYS A 216 -9.85 -1.55 36.65
CA LYS A 216 -8.75 -0.94 37.41
C LYS A 216 -7.45 -1.77 37.37
N ASP A 217 -7.56 -3.07 37.15
CA ASP A 217 -6.41 -4.00 37.08
C ASP A 217 -5.65 -3.90 35.75
N ILE A 218 -6.16 -3.13 34.78
CA ILE A 218 -5.54 -2.92 33.48
C ILE A 218 -4.72 -1.63 33.53
N GLY A 219 -3.41 -1.78 33.38
CA GLY A 219 -2.46 -0.70 33.30
C GLY A 219 -2.41 -0.05 31.91
N ASN A 220 -1.77 1.13 31.88
CA ASN A 220 -1.46 1.88 30.66
C ASN A 220 -2.67 2.16 29.74
N ILE A 221 -3.84 2.43 30.32
CA ILE A 221 -5.01 2.83 29.53
C ILE A 221 -4.84 4.29 29.11
N THR A 222 -4.43 4.48 27.87
CA THR A 222 -4.22 5.80 27.25
C THR A 222 -5.39 6.18 26.35
N LEU A 223 -5.56 7.49 26.13
CA LEU A 223 -6.50 8.01 25.13
C LEU A 223 -6.25 7.39 23.75
N LYS A 224 -4.97 7.29 23.34
CA LYS A 224 -4.58 6.74 22.03
C LYS A 224 -5.05 5.29 21.87
N THR A 225 -4.84 4.45 22.88
CA THR A 225 -5.29 3.06 22.87
C THR A 225 -6.81 2.95 22.80
N CYS A 226 -7.54 3.71 23.63
CA CYS A 226 -9.00 3.68 23.61
C CYS A 226 -9.57 4.15 22.26
N VAL A 227 -8.96 5.16 21.63
CA VAL A 227 -9.35 5.60 20.29
C VAL A 227 -9.12 4.49 19.26
N LYS A 228 -7.96 3.82 19.31
CA LYS A 228 -7.67 2.67 18.43
C LYS A 228 -8.68 1.55 18.59
N VAL A 229 -9.03 1.17 19.83
CA VAL A 229 -10.03 0.13 20.11
C VAL A 229 -11.39 0.53 19.51
N LEU A 230 -11.84 1.76 19.75
CA LEU A 230 -13.11 2.25 19.21
C LEU A 230 -13.13 2.27 17.68
N GLN A 231 -12.04 2.69 17.05
CA GLN A 231 -11.90 2.68 15.60
C GLN A 231 -11.95 1.26 15.05
N ALA A 232 -11.26 0.30 15.65
CA ALA A 232 -11.28 -1.09 15.21
C ALA A 232 -12.69 -1.71 15.32
N LEU A 233 -13.44 -1.41 16.39
CA LEU A 233 -14.84 -1.84 16.51
C LEU A 233 -15.71 -1.23 15.40
N ARG A 234 -15.55 0.08 15.12
CA ARG A 234 -16.30 0.78 14.06
C ARG A 234 -15.95 0.31 12.65
N ASN A 235 -14.68 -0.04 12.42
CA ASN A 235 -14.19 -0.54 11.14
C ASN A 235 -14.56 -2.01 10.89
N GLY A 236 -15.24 -2.67 11.83
CA GLY A 236 -15.69 -4.05 11.68
C GLY A 236 -14.59 -5.09 11.87
N GLU A 237 -13.47 -4.75 12.51
CA GLU A 237 -12.37 -5.70 12.76
C GLU A 237 -12.77 -6.84 13.72
N PHE A 238 -13.83 -6.63 14.50
CA PHE A 238 -14.47 -7.63 15.35
C PHE A 238 -15.84 -8.04 14.80
N GLY A 239 -16.11 -7.84 13.52
CA GLY A 239 -17.46 -8.01 12.94
C GLY A 239 -18.47 -6.95 13.39
N HIS A 240 -19.74 -7.15 13.03
CA HIS A 240 -20.80 -6.20 13.33
C HIS A 240 -21.17 -6.22 14.83
N CYS A 241 -20.91 -5.12 15.55
CA CYS A 241 -21.10 -5.05 17.00
C CYS A 241 -21.52 -3.64 17.50
N PRO A 242 -22.64 -3.06 17.01
CA PRO A 242 -23.02 -1.68 17.31
C PRO A 242 -23.26 -1.41 18.80
N ALA A 243 -23.81 -2.39 19.54
CA ALA A 243 -24.02 -2.27 20.98
C ALA A 243 -22.69 -2.14 21.75
N ALA A 244 -21.67 -2.93 21.38
CA ALA A 244 -20.34 -2.86 21.98
C ALA A 244 -19.64 -1.54 21.64
N VAL A 245 -19.81 -1.02 20.42
CA VAL A 245 -19.29 0.31 20.02
C VAL A 245 -19.87 1.40 20.93
N GLN A 246 -21.20 1.41 21.11
CA GLN A 246 -21.88 2.42 21.92
C GLN A 246 -21.49 2.33 23.39
N ASP A 247 -21.53 1.13 23.97
CA ASP A 247 -21.14 0.90 25.37
C ASP A 247 -19.69 1.32 25.63
N TYR A 248 -18.76 0.90 24.77
CA TYR A 248 -17.36 1.25 24.90
C TYR A 248 -17.14 2.76 24.75
N GLN A 249 -17.85 3.42 23.83
CA GLN A 249 -17.81 4.87 23.65
C GLN A 249 -18.27 5.61 24.91
N VAL A 250 -19.38 5.19 25.53
CA VAL A 250 -19.88 5.78 26.79
C VAL A 250 -18.86 5.62 27.92
N ARG A 251 -18.30 4.42 28.09
CA ARG A 251 -17.28 4.16 29.12
C ARG A 251 -16.00 4.97 28.87
N CYS A 252 -15.56 5.10 27.62
CA CYS A 252 -14.42 5.94 27.26
C CYS A 252 -14.71 7.43 27.46
N HIS A 253 -15.92 7.90 27.19
CA HIS A 253 -16.32 9.29 27.44
C HIS A 253 -16.28 9.63 28.93
N ALA A 254 -16.79 8.74 29.78
CA ALA A 254 -16.73 8.91 31.23
C ALA A 254 -15.28 9.03 31.74
N ARG A 255 -14.35 8.30 31.11
CA ARG A 255 -12.92 8.35 31.46
C ARG A 255 -12.18 9.54 30.84
N PHE A 256 -12.55 9.94 29.63
CA PHE A 256 -11.92 11.04 28.89
C PHE A 256 -13.00 12.04 28.43
N PRO A 257 -13.54 12.87 29.35
CA PRO A 257 -14.70 13.73 29.06
C PRO A 257 -14.47 14.74 27.93
N TYR A 258 -13.22 15.20 27.78
CA TYR A 258 -12.84 16.21 26.79
C TYR A 258 -12.48 15.61 25.42
N ALA A 259 -12.33 14.29 25.30
CA ALA A 259 -11.95 13.66 24.05
C ALA A 259 -13.11 13.65 23.04
N GLN A 260 -12.94 14.36 21.93
CA GLN A 260 -13.95 14.45 20.86
C GLN A 260 -14.30 13.09 20.28
N ALA A 261 -13.34 12.16 20.21
CA ALA A 261 -13.53 10.81 19.68
C ALA A 261 -14.62 10.00 20.40
N PHE A 262 -14.91 10.32 21.66
CA PHE A 262 -15.89 9.61 22.49
C PHE A 262 -17.17 10.38 22.75
N ARG A 263 -17.30 11.62 22.25
CA ARG A 263 -18.53 12.40 22.47
C ARG A 263 -19.73 11.63 21.94
N PRO A 264 -20.84 11.57 22.70
CA PRO A 264 -22.10 11.09 22.14
C PRO A 264 -22.41 11.93 20.91
N THR A 265 -22.85 11.29 19.83
CA THR A 265 -23.44 12.04 18.73
C THR A 265 -24.71 12.69 19.27
N SER A 266 -24.64 13.98 19.60
CA SER A 266 -25.82 14.77 19.84
C SER A 266 -26.72 14.63 18.62
N PRO A 267 -28.01 14.28 18.77
CA PRO A 267 -28.95 14.47 17.68
C PRO A 267 -28.89 15.95 17.33
N LEU A 268 -28.35 16.26 16.15
CA LEU A 268 -28.38 17.61 15.62
C LEU A 268 -29.85 18.02 15.60
N CYS A 269 -30.11 19.19 16.18
CA CYS A 269 -31.36 19.91 15.99
C CYS A 269 -31.51 20.14 14.49
N ASP A 270 -32.32 19.33 13.81
CA ASP A 270 -32.92 19.72 12.55
C ASP A 270 -33.67 21.04 12.80
N ASN A 271 -33.52 21.97 11.86
CA ASN A 271 -34.10 23.33 11.82
C ASN A 271 -33.20 24.45 12.38
N ASN A 272 -32.23 24.85 11.57
CA ASN A 272 -32.01 26.28 11.31
C ASN A 272 -31.81 26.47 9.81
N HIS A 273 -32.86 26.19 9.04
CA HIS A 273 -32.99 26.81 7.73
C HIS A 273 -33.57 28.20 7.97
N ILE A 274 -32.70 29.21 8.03
CA ILE A 274 -33.13 30.59 7.84
C ILE A 274 -33.61 30.64 6.38
N THR A 275 -34.91 30.80 6.19
CA THR A 275 -35.48 31.18 4.90
C THR A 275 -35.34 32.68 4.76
N ASP A 276 -34.20 33.13 4.24
CA ASP A 276 -34.11 34.43 3.59
C ASP A 276 -34.70 34.27 2.20
N SER A 277 -35.88 34.86 1.95
CA SER A 277 -36.33 35.30 0.61
C SER A 277 -37.61 36.13 0.70
N ASN A 278 -37.44 37.42 0.39
CA ASN A 278 -38.37 38.46 -0.13
C ASN A 278 -39.63 38.84 0.66
#